data_AF-A0A3B9BRL7-F1
#
_entry.id   AF-A0A3B9BRL7-F1
#
_cell.length_a   1.000
_cell.length_b   1.000
_cell.length_c   1.000
_cell.angle_alpha   90.00
_cell.angle_beta   90.00
_cell.angle_gamma   90.00
#
_symmetry.space_group_name_H-M   'P 1'
#
loop_
_entity.id
_entity.type
_entity.pdbx_description
1 polymer ?
#
loop_
_entity_poly.entity_id
_entity_poly.type
_entity_poly.pdbx_seq_one_letter_code
_entity_poly.pdbx_strand_id
1 'polypeptide(L)'
;MTQYSTERMRTWQGPAVFSFGFLPFFFFGAIWLVIAMLVWMLALSGSFYLPSHFDIVSWHAHEFLFGYLGAVLAGFLLTAVPNWTGRLPIVGWPLAAFFALWCAGRITIFTSAFSPVWLGTGLDIAFPILLGSLVLREIIAGKNWHNLIVLALLAFYTLGNILFHFEALTEGYALKGTGIRLGLATSIMMITVIGGRIIPSFTRNWLVRRKHPARPTPPMQVFDKFILLASLTILLLWVFFPAQIITAVLLLVFGILHTVRL
;
A
#
# COMPACT_ATOMS: atom_id res chain seq x y z
N MET A 1 23.22 -20.20 17.14
CA MET A 1 23.98 -19.11 16.51
C MET A 1 23.00 -18.12 15.90
N THR A 2 22.84 -16.95 16.50
CA THR A 2 22.00 -15.86 15.96
C THR A 2 22.77 -15.16 14.84
N GLN A 3 22.56 -15.60 13.60
CA GLN A 3 23.10 -14.91 12.42
C GLN A 3 22.50 -13.50 12.33
N TYR A 4 23.36 -12.50 12.17
CA TYR A 4 22.96 -11.10 11.97
C TYR A 4 22.40 -10.89 10.55
N SER A 5 21.65 -9.81 10.31
CA SER A 5 20.90 -9.58 9.04
C SER A 5 21.82 -9.44 7.85
N THR A 6 22.95 -8.79 8.09
CA THR A 6 24.05 -8.62 7.16
C THR A 6 24.66 -9.95 6.74
N GLU A 7 24.67 -10.95 7.62
CA GLU A 7 25.22 -12.27 7.33
C GLU A 7 24.27 -13.07 6.43
N ARG A 8 22.96 -13.11 6.74
CA ARG A 8 21.97 -13.76 5.86
C ARG A 8 21.90 -13.15 4.46
N MET A 9 21.96 -11.82 4.38
CA MET A 9 22.00 -11.09 3.10
C MET A 9 23.28 -11.41 2.30
N ARG A 10 24.43 -11.54 2.98
CA ARG A 10 25.70 -11.92 2.34
C ARG A 10 25.75 -13.39 1.93
N THR A 11 25.00 -14.26 2.59
CA THR A 11 24.95 -15.70 2.28
C THR A 11 23.98 -16.07 1.16
N TRP A 12 23.10 -15.17 0.71
CA TRP A 12 22.19 -15.47 -0.40
C TRP A 12 22.96 -15.51 -1.72
N GLN A 13 22.96 -16.67 -2.37
CA GLN A 13 23.57 -16.89 -3.70
C GLN A 13 22.55 -17.13 -4.82
N GLY A 14 21.24 -17.03 -4.54
CA GLY A 14 20.20 -17.15 -5.57
C GLY A 14 19.99 -15.85 -6.37
N PRO A 15 18.90 -15.74 -7.16
CA PRO A 15 18.65 -14.55 -7.98
C PRO A 15 18.69 -13.25 -7.16
N ALA A 16 19.39 -12.24 -7.70
CA ALA A 16 19.59 -10.95 -7.03
C ALA A 16 18.27 -10.24 -6.68
N VAL A 17 17.20 -10.51 -7.46
CA VAL A 17 15.87 -9.92 -7.25
C VAL A 17 15.26 -10.31 -5.90
N PHE A 18 15.70 -11.40 -5.26
CA PHE A 18 15.21 -11.83 -3.95
C PHE A 18 16.17 -11.51 -2.79
N SER A 19 17.18 -10.68 -3.02
CA SER A 19 18.11 -10.24 -1.98
C SER A 19 17.51 -9.20 -1.03
N PHE A 20 16.51 -8.45 -1.48
CA PHE A 20 15.86 -7.40 -0.69
C PHE A 20 14.34 -7.38 -0.93
N GLY A 21 13.57 -7.14 0.15
CA GLY A 21 12.12 -7.07 0.09
C GLY A 21 11.56 -6.05 -0.90
N PHE A 22 12.20 -4.89 -1.06
CA PHE A 22 11.70 -3.89 -2.02
C PHE A 22 11.92 -4.29 -3.48
N LEU A 23 12.95 -5.07 -3.78
CA LEU A 23 13.41 -5.26 -5.15
C LEU A 23 12.41 -5.98 -6.05
N PRO A 24 11.78 -7.11 -5.65
CA PRO A 24 10.78 -7.75 -6.51
C PRO A 24 9.51 -6.89 -6.60
N PHE A 25 9.05 -6.33 -5.48
CA PHE A 25 7.78 -5.62 -5.45
C PHE A 25 7.81 -4.25 -6.15
N PHE A 26 8.88 -3.46 -6.01
CA PHE A 26 8.98 -2.20 -6.74
C PHE A 26 9.21 -2.43 -8.23
N PHE A 27 10.09 -3.37 -8.59
CA PHE A 27 10.41 -3.64 -9.99
C PHE A 27 9.22 -4.23 -10.75
N PHE A 28 8.65 -5.33 -10.25
CA PHE A 28 7.51 -5.97 -10.89
C PHE A 28 6.20 -5.21 -10.67
N GLY A 29 6.08 -4.42 -9.60
CA GLY A 29 4.99 -3.46 -9.45
C GLY A 29 5.00 -2.42 -10.56
N ALA A 30 6.17 -1.84 -10.88
CA ALA A 30 6.29 -0.89 -11.99
C ALA A 30 5.98 -1.55 -13.36
N ILE A 31 6.44 -2.78 -13.58
CA ILE A 31 6.08 -3.55 -14.78
C ILE A 31 4.56 -3.77 -14.85
N TRP A 32 3.95 -4.19 -13.74
CA TRP A 32 2.52 -4.44 -13.69
C TRP A 32 1.70 -3.17 -13.92
N LEU A 33 2.12 -2.02 -13.41
CA LEU A 33 1.48 -0.73 -13.69
C LEU A 33 1.39 -0.47 -15.20
N VAL A 34 2.50 -0.67 -15.93
CA VAL A 34 2.55 -0.47 -17.37
C VAL A 34 1.66 -1.48 -18.09
N ILE A 35 1.75 -2.76 -17.73
CA ILE A 35 0.92 -3.83 -18.32
C ILE A 35 -0.57 -3.56 -18.08
N ALA A 36 -0.97 -3.28 -16.84
CA ALA A 36 -2.35 -3.02 -16.47
C ALA A 36 -2.91 -1.79 -17.20
N MET A 37 -2.10 -0.72 -17.35
CA MET A 37 -2.50 0.45 -18.14
C MET A 37 -2.72 0.10 -19.61
N LEU A 38 -1.81 -0.66 -20.23
CA LEU A 38 -1.92 -1.08 -21.62
C LEU A 38 -3.17 -1.97 -21.85
N VAL A 39 -3.38 -2.96 -20.98
CA VAL A 39 -4.55 -3.83 -21.01
C VAL A 39 -5.84 -3.01 -20.89
N TRP A 40 -5.89 -2.07 -19.95
CA TRP A 40 -7.05 -1.21 -19.75
C TRP A 40 -7.33 -0.32 -20.96
N MET A 41 -6.31 0.28 -21.58
CA MET A 41 -6.47 1.09 -22.80
C MET A 41 -7.01 0.26 -23.97
N LEU A 42 -6.49 -0.96 -24.17
CA LEU A 42 -6.98 -1.87 -25.21
C LEU A 42 -8.41 -2.35 -24.95
N ALA A 43 -8.76 -2.56 -23.68
CA ALA A 43 -10.12 -2.91 -23.29
C ALA A 43 -11.09 -1.74 -23.52
N LEU A 44 -10.70 -0.51 -23.16
CA LEU A 44 -11.51 0.68 -23.42
C LEU A 44 -11.73 0.97 -24.90
N SER A 45 -10.73 0.73 -25.74
CA SER A 45 -10.84 0.94 -27.18
C SER A 45 -11.73 -0.10 -27.87
N GLY A 46 -12.19 -1.13 -27.15
CA GLY A 46 -12.91 -2.27 -27.70
C GLY A 46 -12.03 -3.23 -28.50
N SER A 47 -10.71 -3.03 -28.50
CA SER A 47 -9.75 -3.88 -29.23
C SER A 47 -9.39 -5.17 -28.49
N PHE A 48 -9.72 -5.26 -27.20
CA PHE A 48 -9.46 -6.41 -26.36
C PHE A 48 -10.66 -6.68 -25.44
N TYR A 49 -11.08 -7.95 -25.36
CA TYR A 49 -12.07 -8.36 -24.36
C TYR A 49 -11.36 -8.75 -23.07
N LEU A 50 -11.64 -8.03 -21.99
CA LEU A 50 -11.06 -8.31 -20.68
C LEU A 50 -11.71 -9.58 -20.06
N PRO A 51 -10.94 -10.66 -19.82
CA PRO A 51 -11.49 -11.91 -19.30
C PRO A 51 -11.61 -11.90 -17.77
N SER A 52 -12.27 -10.88 -17.23
CA SER A 52 -12.46 -10.68 -15.78
C SER A 52 -13.93 -10.65 -15.40
N HIS A 53 -14.24 -11.01 -14.15
CA HIS A 53 -15.58 -10.79 -13.56
C HIS A 53 -15.83 -9.31 -13.26
N PHE A 54 -14.78 -8.50 -13.21
CA PHE A 54 -14.90 -7.06 -13.04
C PHE A 54 -15.23 -6.37 -14.36
N ASP A 55 -16.04 -5.31 -14.29
CA ASP A 55 -16.13 -4.38 -15.41
C ASP A 55 -14.77 -3.70 -15.66
N ILE A 56 -14.58 -3.19 -16.88
CA ILE A 56 -13.31 -2.64 -17.35
C ILE A 56 -12.77 -1.53 -16.43
N VAL A 57 -13.66 -0.68 -15.88
CA VAL A 57 -13.25 0.45 -15.05
C VAL A 57 -12.94 0.00 -13.62
N SER A 58 -13.77 -0.88 -13.04
CA SER A 58 -13.48 -1.45 -11.72
C SER A 58 -12.21 -2.30 -11.74
N TRP A 59 -11.94 -3.05 -12.81
CA TRP A 59 -10.69 -3.80 -12.96
C TRP A 59 -9.46 -2.89 -12.92
N HIS A 60 -9.47 -1.80 -13.67
CA HIS A 60 -8.38 -0.82 -13.62
C HIS A 60 -8.20 -0.20 -12.25
N ALA A 61 -9.30 0.24 -11.62
CA ALA A 61 -9.26 0.83 -10.29
C ALA A 61 -8.69 -0.16 -9.26
N HIS A 62 -9.09 -1.43 -9.34
CA HIS A 62 -8.57 -2.51 -8.49
C HIS A 62 -7.09 -2.76 -8.73
N GLU A 63 -6.67 -2.89 -9.98
CA GLU A 63 -5.29 -3.21 -10.31
C GLU A 63 -4.31 -2.09 -9.94
N PHE A 64 -4.75 -0.84 -10.00
CA PHE A 64 -3.92 0.30 -9.59
C PHE A 64 -3.88 0.45 -8.08
N LEU A 65 -5.04 0.36 -7.42
CA LEU A 65 -5.15 0.60 -5.98
C LEU A 65 -4.72 -0.59 -5.14
N PHE A 66 -5.16 -1.79 -5.47
CA PHE A 66 -4.90 -3.00 -4.68
C PHE A 66 -3.71 -3.81 -5.21
N GLY A 67 -3.52 -3.82 -6.53
CA GLY A 67 -2.42 -4.54 -7.20
C GLY A 67 -1.09 -3.82 -7.14
N TYR A 68 -0.96 -2.75 -7.92
CA TYR A 68 0.25 -1.94 -8.03
C TYR A 68 0.61 -1.30 -6.69
N LEU A 69 -0.29 -0.50 -6.12
CA LEU A 69 0.01 0.16 -4.86
C LEU A 69 0.20 -0.88 -3.72
N GLY A 70 -0.49 -2.01 -3.76
CA GLY A 70 -0.24 -3.13 -2.84
C GLY A 70 1.19 -3.67 -2.92
N ALA A 71 1.75 -3.79 -4.13
CA ALA A 71 3.16 -4.12 -4.31
C ALA A 71 4.07 -3.03 -3.72
N VAL A 72 3.78 -1.76 -3.99
CA VAL A 72 4.56 -0.64 -3.42
C VAL A 72 4.50 -0.64 -1.88
N LEU A 73 3.34 -0.90 -1.29
CA LEU A 73 3.21 -1.03 0.17
C LEU A 73 4.03 -2.21 0.70
N ALA A 74 4.01 -3.36 0.04
CA ALA A 74 4.83 -4.50 0.43
C ALA A 74 6.33 -4.20 0.34
N GLY A 75 6.79 -3.64 -0.78
CA GLY A 75 8.20 -3.29 -0.96
C GLY A 75 8.69 -2.27 0.07
N PHE A 76 7.87 -1.28 0.39
CA PHE A 76 8.14 -0.31 1.45
C PHE A 76 8.19 -0.99 2.82
N LEU A 77 7.16 -1.74 3.21
CA LEU A 77 7.05 -2.33 4.55
C LEU A 77 8.12 -3.39 4.82
N LEU A 78 8.43 -4.24 3.84
CA LEU A 78 9.49 -5.25 3.95
C LEU A 78 10.88 -4.63 4.12
N THR A 79 11.04 -3.34 3.80
CA THR A 79 12.29 -2.59 3.99
C THR A 79 12.26 -1.73 5.25
N ALA A 80 11.12 -1.09 5.53
CA ALA A 80 10.98 -0.18 6.66
C ALA A 80 10.89 -0.92 7.99
N VAL A 81 10.17 -2.04 8.05
CA VAL A 81 9.93 -2.78 9.30
C VAL A 81 11.21 -3.33 9.91
N PRO A 82 12.13 -4.00 9.17
CA PRO A 82 13.42 -4.41 9.72
C PRO A 82 14.22 -3.25 10.32
N ASN A 83 14.18 -2.07 9.69
CA ASN A 83 14.85 -0.86 10.19
C ASN A 83 14.19 -0.32 11.46
N TRP A 84 12.87 -0.42 11.59
CA TRP A 84 12.13 0.00 12.77
C TRP A 84 12.31 -0.95 13.95
N THR A 85 12.39 -2.25 13.71
CA THR A 85 12.41 -3.29 14.76
C THR A 85 13.81 -3.78 15.09
N GLY A 86 14.81 -3.44 14.27
CA GLY A 86 16.18 -3.96 14.38
C GLY A 86 16.29 -5.44 14.02
N ARG A 87 15.25 -6.04 13.43
CA ARG A 87 15.17 -7.46 13.11
C ARG A 87 15.66 -7.75 11.70
N LEU A 88 15.81 -9.03 11.38
CA LEU A 88 16.33 -9.47 10.09
C LEU A 88 15.28 -9.27 8.99
N PRO A 89 15.66 -8.75 7.81
CA PRO A 89 14.75 -8.70 6.67
C PRO A 89 14.42 -10.11 6.16
N ILE A 90 13.26 -10.23 5.50
CA ILE A 90 12.88 -11.44 4.77
C ILE A 90 13.66 -11.44 3.45
N VAL A 91 14.41 -12.51 3.21
CA VAL A 91 15.30 -12.67 2.04
C VAL A 91 15.16 -14.07 1.44
N GLY A 92 15.45 -14.21 0.14
CA GLY A 92 15.53 -15.49 -0.55
C GLY A 92 14.16 -16.15 -0.83
N TRP A 93 14.09 -17.47 -0.72
CA TRP A 93 12.90 -18.25 -1.10
C TRP A 93 11.59 -17.87 -0.38
N PRO A 94 11.57 -17.52 0.93
CA PRO A 94 10.35 -17.02 1.56
C PRO A 94 9.84 -15.72 0.92
N LEU A 95 10.74 -14.83 0.49
CA LEU A 95 10.38 -13.62 -0.24
C LEU A 95 9.86 -13.97 -1.65
N ALA A 96 10.48 -14.93 -2.33
CA ALA A 96 10.02 -15.40 -3.64
C ALA A 96 8.63 -16.03 -3.57
N ALA A 97 8.33 -16.84 -2.54
CA ALA A 97 7.00 -17.40 -2.33
C ALA A 97 5.94 -16.32 -2.04
N PHE A 98 6.30 -15.33 -1.23
CA PHE A 98 5.42 -14.19 -0.95
C PHE A 98 5.16 -13.32 -2.19
N PHE A 99 6.18 -13.13 -3.03
CA PHE A 99 6.05 -12.46 -4.32
C PHE A 99 5.20 -13.28 -5.31
N ALA A 100 5.38 -14.60 -5.35
CA ALA A 100 4.59 -15.49 -6.20
C ALA A 100 3.08 -15.43 -5.84
N LEU A 101 2.74 -15.28 -4.56
CA LEU A 101 1.35 -15.06 -4.13
C LEU A 101 0.76 -13.78 -4.73
N TRP A 102 1.53 -12.68 -4.73
CA TRP A 102 1.08 -11.43 -5.35
C TRP A 102 0.86 -11.59 -6.86
N CYS A 103 1.80 -12.26 -7.56
CA CYS A 103 1.64 -12.59 -8.98
C CYS A 103 0.41 -13.45 -9.23
N ALA A 104 0.16 -14.46 -8.40
CA ALA A 104 -1.00 -15.34 -8.50
C ALA A 104 -2.31 -14.55 -8.35
N GLY A 105 -2.37 -13.59 -7.43
CA GLY A 105 -3.48 -12.64 -7.31
C GLY A 105 -3.71 -11.86 -8.61
N ARG A 106 -2.66 -11.24 -9.18
CA ARG A 106 -2.78 -10.49 -10.45
C ARG A 106 -3.30 -11.35 -11.60
N ILE A 107 -2.70 -12.52 -11.77
CA ILE A 107 -3.06 -13.44 -12.85
C ILE A 107 -4.52 -13.88 -12.69
N THR A 108 -4.94 -14.27 -11.49
CA THR A 108 -6.29 -14.77 -11.25
C THR A 108 -7.36 -13.68 -11.32
N ILE A 109 -7.07 -12.43 -10.96
CA ILE A 109 -7.99 -11.31 -11.18
C ILE A 109 -8.13 -10.98 -12.67
N PHE A 110 -7.01 -10.98 -13.42
CA PHE A 110 -7.01 -10.77 -14.86
C PHE A 110 -7.78 -11.86 -15.62
N THR A 111 -7.62 -13.13 -15.25
CA THR A 111 -8.29 -14.28 -15.87
C THR A 111 -9.53 -14.76 -15.10
N SER A 112 -10.09 -13.90 -14.24
CA SER A 112 -11.11 -14.34 -13.28
C SER A 112 -12.34 -14.94 -13.96
N ALA A 113 -12.69 -14.53 -15.18
CA ALA A 113 -13.79 -15.11 -15.96
C ALA A 113 -13.66 -16.63 -16.18
N PHE A 114 -12.44 -17.18 -16.16
CA PHE A 114 -12.17 -18.61 -16.36
C PHE A 114 -11.99 -19.40 -15.06
N SER A 115 -12.08 -18.74 -13.90
CA SER A 115 -11.84 -19.37 -12.61
C SER A 115 -12.97 -19.10 -11.61
N PRO A 116 -13.13 -19.96 -10.59
CA PRO A 116 -14.08 -19.68 -9.52
C PRO A 116 -13.73 -18.36 -8.82
N VAL A 117 -14.73 -17.53 -8.58
CA VAL A 117 -14.60 -16.21 -7.92
C VAL A 117 -13.76 -16.27 -6.64
N TRP A 118 -13.95 -17.31 -5.83
CA TRP A 118 -13.27 -17.46 -4.55
C TRP A 118 -11.75 -17.61 -4.68
N LEU A 119 -11.26 -18.11 -5.82
CA LEU A 119 -9.83 -18.32 -6.04
C LEU A 119 -9.11 -16.99 -6.23
N GLY A 120 -9.60 -16.14 -7.13
CA GLY A 120 -9.04 -14.82 -7.37
C GLY A 120 -9.16 -13.91 -6.14
N THR A 121 -10.36 -13.86 -5.57
CA THR A 121 -10.64 -13.10 -4.34
C THR A 121 -9.75 -13.56 -3.18
N GLY A 122 -9.60 -14.87 -3.00
CA GLY A 122 -8.82 -15.46 -1.92
C GLY A 122 -7.33 -15.14 -2.03
N LEU A 123 -6.73 -15.28 -3.22
CA LEU A 123 -5.31 -14.97 -3.44
C LEU A 123 -5.03 -13.46 -3.30
N ASP A 124 -5.93 -12.64 -3.84
CA ASP A 124 -5.81 -11.19 -3.79
C ASP A 124 -5.86 -10.65 -2.35
N ILE A 125 -6.78 -11.17 -1.52
CA ILE A 125 -6.92 -10.79 -0.10
C ILE A 125 -5.86 -11.45 0.79
N ALA A 126 -5.42 -12.67 0.47
CA ALA A 126 -4.38 -13.37 1.23
C ALA A 126 -3.07 -12.57 1.24
N PHE A 127 -2.73 -11.90 0.14
CA PHE A 127 -1.52 -11.10 0.02
C PHE A 127 -1.37 -10.02 1.11
N PRO A 128 -2.28 -9.02 1.23
CA PRO A 128 -2.15 -7.99 2.25
C PRO A 128 -2.40 -8.51 3.68
N ILE A 129 -3.19 -9.58 3.87
CA ILE A 129 -3.34 -10.24 5.18
C ILE A 129 -2.00 -10.84 5.64
N LEU A 130 -1.31 -11.58 4.77
CA LEU A 130 -0.02 -12.16 5.10
C LEU A 130 1.04 -11.08 5.28
N LEU A 131 1.01 -10.00 4.49
CA LEU A 131 1.85 -8.83 4.72
C LEU A 131 1.64 -8.26 6.13
N GLY A 132 0.39 -7.99 6.50
CA GLY A 132 0.04 -7.47 7.82
C GLY A 132 0.44 -8.41 8.95
N SER A 133 0.31 -9.71 8.76
CA SER A 133 0.71 -10.73 9.74
C SER A 133 2.23 -10.75 9.94
N LEU A 134 3.01 -10.65 8.85
CA LEU A 134 4.47 -10.53 8.91
C LEU A 134 4.88 -9.25 9.64
N VAL A 135 4.27 -8.12 9.29
CA VAL A 135 4.54 -6.82 9.92
C VAL A 135 4.18 -6.84 11.41
N LEU A 136 3.02 -7.38 11.77
CA LEU A 136 2.56 -7.50 13.17
C LEU A 136 3.53 -8.34 13.99
N ARG A 137 3.94 -9.50 13.48
CA ARG A 137 4.92 -10.37 14.14
C ARG A 137 6.21 -9.61 14.44
N GLU A 138 6.75 -8.89 13.47
CA GLU A 138 7.99 -8.15 13.64
C GLU A 138 7.84 -6.94 14.58
N ILE A 139 6.69 -6.24 14.54
CA ILE A 139 6.38 -5.13 15.46
C ILE A 139 6.30 -5.63 16.90
N ILE A 140 5.56 -6.72 17.16
CA ILE A 140 5.44 -7.32 18.50
C ILE A 140 6.81 -7.76 18.99
N ALA A 141 7.56 -8.49 18.16
CA ALA A 141 8.84 -9.04 18.53
C ALA A 141 9.92 -7.95 18.72
N GLY A 142 9.81 -6.82 18.02
CA GLY A 142 10.66 -5.64 18.19
C GLY A 142 10.13 -4.61 19.19
N LYS A 143 8.96 -4.86 19.82
CA LYS A 143 8.26 -3.94 20.73
C LYS A 143 8.08 -2.52 20.17
N ASN A 144 7.93 -2.39 18.84
CA ASN A 144 7.82 -1.09 18.18
C ASN A 144 6.36 -0.63 18.04
N TRP A 145 5.74 -0.33 19.18
CA TRP A 145 4.31 0.02 19.27
C TRP A 145 3.93 1.29 18.51
N HIS A 146 4.87 2.22 18.34
CA HIS A 146 4.65 3.48 17.62
C HIS A 146 4.32 3.30 16.14
N ASN A 147 4.69 2.15 15.56
CA ASN A 147 4.45 1.82 14.17
C ASN A 147 3.19 0.97 13.95
N LEU A 148 2.42 0.66 15.01
CA LEU A 148 1.11 -0.01 14.88
C LEU A 148 0.12 0.80 14.03
N ILE A 149 0.26 2.13 13.98
CA ILE A 149 -0.57 2.97 13.11
C ILE A 149 -0.49 2.55 11.64
N VAL A 150 0.69 2.13 11.17
CA VAL A 150 0.88 1.69 9.78
C VAL A 150 0.20 0.34 9.54
N LEU A 151 0.25 -0.56 10.54
CA LEU A 151 -0.45 -1.83 10.49
C LEU A 151 -1.97 -1.63 10.50
N ALA A 152 -2.48 -0.71 11.33
CA ALA A 152 -3.91 -0.38 11.36
C ALA A 152 -4.37 0.15 9.99
N LEU A 153 -3.60 1.05 9.37
CA LEU A 153 -3.91 1.56 8.02
C LEU A 153 -3.87 0.44 6.97
N LEU A 154 -2.91 -0.50 7.03
CA LEU A 154 -2.87 -1.67 6.15
C LEU A 154 -4.08 -2.60 6.38
N ALA A 155 -4.56 -2.74 7.61
CA ALA A 155 -5.76 -3.51 7.92
C ALA A 155 -7.01 -2.86 7.29
N PHE A 156 -7.17 -1.54 7.39
CA PHE A 156 -8.27 -0.83 6.71
C PHE A 156 -8.14 -0.84 5.18
N TYR A 157 -6.92 -0.80 4.64
CA TYR A 157 -6.69 -1.00 3.21
C TYR A 157 -7.13 -2.41 2.77
N THR A 158 -6.79 -3.43 3.55
CA THR A 158 -7.25 -4.81 3.32
C THR A 158 -8.76 -4.92 3.41
N LEU A 159 -9.39 -4.24 4.38
CA LEU A 159 -10.83 -4.17 4.51
C LEU A 159 -11.47 -3.50 3.29
N GLY A 160 -10.87 -2.43 2.77
CA GLY A 160 -11.29 -1.80 1.53
C GLY A 160 -11.25 -2.77 0.35
N ASN A 161 -10.22 -3.62 0.25
CA ASN A 161 -10.13 -4.64 -0.78
C ASN A 161 -11.21 -5.72 -0.63
N ILE A 162 -11.44 -6.21 0.59
CA ILE A 162 -12.53 -7.17 0.88
C ILE A 162 -13.89 -6.59 0.47
N LEU A 163 -14.16 -5.36 0.85
CA LEU A 163 -15.40 -4.66 0.48
C LEU A 163 -15.50 -4.47 -1.03
N PHE A 164 -14.40 -4.14 -1.71
CA PHE A 164 -14.38 -4.00 -3.16
C PHE A 164 -14.78 -5.31 -3.87
N HIS A 165 -14.22 -6.45 -3.44
CA HIS A 165 -14.62 -7.76 -3.97
C HIS A 165 -16.10 -8.06 -3.70
N PHE A 166 -16.56 -7.75 -2.49
CA PHE A 166 -17.97 -7.94 -2.15
C PHE A 166 -18.89 -7.10 -3.04
N GLU A 167 -18.60 -5.81 -3.20
CA GLU A 167 -19.36 -4.86 -4.04
C GLU A 167 -19.32 -5.25 -5.52
N ALA A 168 -18.18 -5.74 -6.01
CA ALA A 168 -18.06 -6.23 -7.38
C ALA A 168 -18.96 -7.44 -7.65
N LEU A 169 -19.16 -8.31 -6.65
CA LEU A 169 -19.97 -9.51 -6.78
C LEU A 169 -21.47 -9.25 -6.60
N THR A 170 -21.85 -8.32 -5.73
CA THR A 170 -23.26 -8.05 -5.42
C THR A 170 -23.88 -6.96 -6.29
N GLU A 171 -23.12 -5.91 -6.60
CA GLU A 171 -23.61 -4.73 -7.32
C GLU A 171 -23.12 -4.66 -8.76
N GLY A 172 -22.09 -5.43 -9.12
CA GLY A 172 -21.51 -5.47 -10.47
C GLY A 172 -20.71 -4.22 -10.87
N TYR A 173 -20.64 -3.19 -10.02
CA TYR A 173 -19.89 -1.96 -10.28
C TYR A 173 -19.24 -1.38 -9.01
N ALA A 174 -18.11 -1.97 -8.61
CA ALA A 174 -17.42 -1.64 -7.35
C ALA A 174 -16.81 -0.23 -7.31
N LEU A 175 -16.63 0.46 -8.46
CA LEU A 175 -16.04 1.80 -8.49
C LEU A 175 -16.84 2.85 -7.70
N LYS A 176 -18.16 2.70 -7.59
CA LYS A 176 -18.99 3.58 -6.74
C LYS A 176 -19.03 3.15 -5.28
N GLY A 177 -18.51 1.97 -5.00
CA GLY A 177 -18.53 1.33 -3.70
C GLY A 177 -17.73 2.07 -2.63
N THR A 178 -17.92 1.63 -1.40
CA THR A 178 -17.19 2.13 -0.22
C THR A 178 -15.81 1.51 -0.16
N GLY A 179 -15.61 0.30 -0.71
CA GLY A 179 -14.33 -0.41 -0.70
C GLY A 179 -13.19 0.37 -1.37
N ILE A 180 -13.43 0.88 -2.59
CA ILE A 180 -12.44 1.69 -3.32
C ILE A 180 -12.11 2.99 -2.58
N ARG A 181 -13.14 3.67 -2.02
CA ARG A 181 -12.96 4.92 -1.26
C ARG A 181 -12.16 4.67 0.01
N LEU A 182 -12.43 3.58 0.73
CA LEU A 182 -11.70 3.20 1.92
C LEU A 182 -10.23 2.85 1.60
N GLY A 183 -10.00 2.11 0.52
CA GLY A 183 -8.64 1.84 0.01
C GLY A 183 -7.89 3.14 -0.30
N LEU A 184 -8.50 4.06 -1.06
CA LEU A 184 -7.90 5.35 -1.39
C LEU A 184 -7.63 6.21 -0.15
N ALA A 185 -8.62 6.35 0.74
CA ALA A 185 -8.50 7.11 1.97
C ALA A 185 -7.36 6.59 2.85
N THR A 186 -7.26 5.27 3.00
CA THR A 186 -6.21 4.63 3.81
C THR A 186 -4.83 4.79 3.18
N SER A 187 -4.72 4.68 1.86
CA SER A 187 -3.50 4.96 1.11
C SER A 187 -3.03 6.41 1.25
N ILE A 188 -3.94 7.38 1.12
CA ILE A 188 -3.65 8.80 1.34
C ILE A 188 -3.20 9.02 2.80
N MET A 189 -3.85 8.40 3.77
CA MET A 189 -3.43 8.46 5.17
C MET A 189 -2.05 7.82 5.40
N MET A 190 -1.72 6.71 4.74
CA MET A 190 -0.38 6.12 4.82
C MET A 190 0.66 7.10 4.27
N ILE A 191 0.43 7.69 3.10
CA ILE A 191 1.34 8.67 2.49
C ILE A 191 1.55 9.87 3.41
N THR A 192 0.48 10.45 3.95
CA THR A 192 0.55 11.65 4.80
C THR A 192 1.19 11.40 6.16
N VAL A 193 0.96 10.22 6.76
CA VAL A 193 1.61 9.81 8.02
C VAL A 193 3.07 9.51 7.76
N ILE A 194 3.39 8.61 6.83
CA ILE A 194 4.76 8.14 6.56
C ILE A 194 5.62 9.26 6.00
N GLY A 195 5.14 9.96 4.96
CA GLY A 195 5.84 11.08 4.33
C GLY A 195 6.14 12.20 5.33
N GLY A 196 5.16 12.53 6.18
CA GLY A 196 5.33 13.52 7.25
C GLY A 196 6.39 13.16 8.30
N ARG A 197 6.74 11.88 8.48
CA ARG A 197 7.87 11.49 9.35
C ARG A 197 9.18 11.44 8.58
N ILE A 198 9.13 10.83 7.39
CA ILE A 198 10.31 10.43 6.62
C ILE A 198 10.98 11.65 5.99
N ILE A 199 10.22 12.54 5.34
CA ILE A 199 10.78 13.69 4.63
C ILE A 199 11.53 14.62 5.60
N PRO A 200 10.93 15.10 6.73
CA PRO A 200 11.66 15.96 7.66
C PRO A 200 12.88 15.29 8.28
N SER A 201 12.79 13.99 8.57
CA SER A 201 13.89 13.21 9.16
C SER A 201 15.08 13.12 8.21
N PHE A 202 14.87 12.81 6.93
CA PHE A 202 15.94 12.75 5.95
C PHE A 202 16.52 14.14 5.65
N THR A 203 15.68 15.17 5.52
CA THR A 203 16.13 16.56 5.34
C THR A 203 17.02 17.00 6.51
N ARG A 204 16.60 16.72 7.75
CA ARG A 204 17.40 17.02 8.94
C ARG A 204 18.73 16.26 8.94
N ASN A 205 18.71 14.96 8.65
CA ASN A 205 19.92 14.15 8.61
C ASN A 205 20.92 14.66 7.56
N TRP A 206 20.44 15.09 6.40
CA TRP A 206 21.28 15.68 5.36
C TRP A 206 21.87 17.03 5.78
N LEU A 207 21.07 17.94 6.34
CA LEU A 207 21.54 19.26 6.81
C LEU A 207 22.57 19.15 7.93
N VAL A 208 22.37 18.20 8.86
CA VAL A 208 23.34 17.89 9.93
C VAL A 208 24.66 17.42 9.34
N ARG A 209 24.63 16.51 8.35
CA ARG A 209 25.85 16.05 7.66
C ARG A 209 26.57 17.19 6.92
N ARG A 210 25.82 18.16 6.40
CA ARG A 210 26.36 19.36 5.74
C ARG A 210 26.77 20.48 6.71
N LYS A 211 26.63 20.27 8.03
CA LYS A 211 26.87 21.29 9.06
C LYS A 211 26.09 22.59 8.83
N HIS A 212 24.95 22.51 8.15
CA HIS A 212 24.09 23.67 7.89
C HIS A 212 23.29 24.00 9.16
N PRO A 213 23.16 25.29 9.55
CA PRO A 213 22.50 25.67 10.82
C PRO A 213 20.98 25.46 10.80
N ALA A 214 20.35 25.49 9.62
CA ALA A 214 18.92 25.23 9.49
C ALA A 214 18.55 23.84 10.00
N ARG A 215 17.50 23.77 10.83
CA ARG A 215 16.94 22.52 11.36
C ARG A 215 15.46 22.51 11.01
N PRO A 216 14.98 21.55 10.19
CA PRO A 216 13.56 21.36 9.97
C PRO A 216 12.87 21.10 11.31
N THR A 217 11.64 21.59 11.45
CA THR A 217 10.81 21.31 12.63
C THR A 217 10.70 19.80 12.83
N PRO A 218 10.87 19.27 14.06
CA PRO A 218 10.74 17.84 14.31
C PRO A 218 9.34 17.36 13.92
N PRO A 219 9.19 16.19 13.28
CA PRO A 219 7.88 15.71 12.85
C PRO A 219 6.96 15.38 14.03
N MET A 220 5.65 15.34 13.79
CA MET A 220 4.60 15.09 14.81
C MET A 220 4.52 16.16 15.91
N GLN A 221 4.67 17.44 15.53
CA GLN A 221 4.24 18.54 16.40
C GLN A 221 2.73 18.52 16.64
N VAL A 222 2.25 19.36 17.55
CA VAL A 222 0.80 19.50 17.83
C VAL A 222 0.02 19.81 16.55
N PHE A 223 0.55 20.71 15.71
CA PHE A 223 -0.06 21.06 14.43
C PHE A 223 -0.13 19.85 13.46
N ASP A 224 0.95 19.07 13.33
CA ASP A 224 0.95 17.84 12.53
C ASP A 224 -0.09 16.85 13.01
N LYS A 225 -0.19 16.62 14.33
CA LYS A 225 -1.15 15.70 14.92
C LYS A 225 -2.58 16.17 14.66
N PHE A 226 -2.83 17.47 14.79
CA PHE A 226 -4.13 18.05 14.47
C PHE A 226 -4.48 17.85 12.99
N ILE A 227 -3.56 18.12 12.07
CA ILE A 227 -3.81 17.90 10.63
C ILE A 227 -4.05 16.43 10.32
N LEU A 228 -3.30 15.51 10.92
CA LEU A 228 -3.50 14.07 10.71
C LEU A 228 -4.85 13.59 11.26
N LEU A 229 -5.30 14.11 12.40
CA LEU A 229 -6.63 13.81 12.95
C LEU A 229 -7.74 14.40 12.07
N ALA A 230 -7.62 15.66 11.67
CA ALA A 230 -8.55 16.29 10.74
C ALA A 230 -8.60 15.53 9.40
N SER A 231 -7.45 15.10 8.88
CA SER A 231 -7.31 14.29 7.67
C SER A 231 -8.10 12.99 7.79
N LEU A 232 -7.95 12.28 8.91
CA LEU A 232 -8.69 11.05 9.17
C LEU A 232 -10.21 11.31 9.17
N THR A 233 -10.68 12.35 9.87
CA THR A 233 -12.10 12.68 9.93
C THR A 233 -12.68 13.06 8.57
N ILE A 234 -11.96 13.89 7.80
CA ILE A 234 -12.40 14.36 6.47
C ILE A 234 -12.45 13.19 5.49
N LEU A 235 -11.43 12.33 5.49
CA LEU A 235 -11.40 11.17 4.61
C LEU A 235 -12.46 10.14 4.98
N LEU A 236 -12.72 9.90 6.28
CA LEU A 236 -13.83 9.04 6.71
C LEU A 236 -15.18 9.62 6.29
N LEU A 237 -15.37 10.94 6.41
CA LEU A 237 -16.59 11.59 5.92
C LEU A 237 -16.75 11.39 4.42
N TRP A 238 -15.67 11.48 3.64
CA TRP A 238 -15.70 11.21 2.21
C TRP A 238 -15.99 9.74 1.87
N VAL A 239 -15.46 8.80 2.65
CA VAL A 239 -15.73 7.37 2.48
C VAL A 239 -17.23 7.08 2.63
N PHE A 240 -17.93 7.66 3.60
CA PHE A 240 -19.35 7.35 3.82
C PHE A 240 -20.31 8.31 3.11
N PHE A 241 -19.94 9.57 2.92
CA PHE A 241 -20.81 10.64 2.40
C PHE A 241 -20.12 11.41 1.26
N PRO A 242 -19.83 10.77 0.12
CA PRO A 242 -18.97 11.32 -0.93
C PRO A 242 -19.62 12.46 -1.71
N ALA A 243 -20.96 12.49 -1.76
CA ALA A 243 -21.74 13.42 -2.57
C ALA A 243 -22.23 14.67 -1.80
N GLN A 244 -21.91 14.78 -0.51
CA GLN A 244 -22.34 15.92 0.31
C GLN A 244 -21.45 17.14 0.04
N ILE A 245 -22.07 18.33 -0.05
CA ILE A 245 -21.35 19.61 -0.23
C ILE A 245 -20.35 19.83 0.91
N ILE A 246 -20.71 19.46 2.13
CA ILE A 246 -19.84 19.56 3.31
C ILE A 246 -18.54 18.77 3.09
N THR A 247 -18.64 17.55 2.55
CA THR A 247 -17.48 16.71 2.22
C THR A 247 -16.59 17.40 1.19
N ALA A 248 -17.16 17.99 0.14
CA ALA A 248 -16.40 18.71 -0.88
C ALA A 248 -15.63 19.90 -0.29
N VAL A 249 -16.30 20.73 0.53
CA VAL A 249 -15.67 21.86 1.21
C VAL A 249 -14.55 21.39 2.14
N LEU A 250 -14.78 20.32 2.90
CA LEU A 250 -13.77 19.77 3.80
C LEU A 250 -12.56 19.18 3.06
N LEU A 251 -12.73 18.61 1.86
CA LEU A 251 -11.62 18.18 1.02
C LEU A 251 -10.78 19.35 0.48
N LEU A 252 -11.39 20.51 0.23
CA LEU A 252 -10.63 21.73 -0.09
C LEU A 252 -9.81 22.21 1.11
N VAL A 253 -10.43 22.22 2.30
CA VAL A 253 -9.74 22.53 3.55
C VAL A 253 -8.60 21.55 3.80
N PHE A 254 -8.79 20.26 3.54
CA PHE A 254 -7.74 19.24 3.61
C PHE A 254 -6.54 19.61 2.74
N GLY A 255 -6.76 20.01 1.48
CA GLY A 255 -5.71 20.47 0.59
C GLY A 255 -4.93 21.66 1.17
N ILE A 256 -5.65 22.70 1.61
CA ILE A 256 -5.04 23.90 2.21
C ILE A 256 -4.21 23.54 3.46
N LEU A 257 -4.75 22.70 4.35
CA LEU A 257 -4.05 22.28 5.57
C LEU A 257 -2.74 21.56 5.24
N HIS A 258 -2.73 20.66 4.26
CA HIS A 258 -1.50 19.98 3.84
C HIS A 258 -0.53 20.91 3.11
N THR A 259 -1.01 21.92 2.37
CA THR A 259 -0.13 22.95 1.79
C THR A 259 0.58 23.77 2.86
N VAL A 260 -0.12 24.15 3.93
CA VAL A 260 0.47 24.89 5.07
C VAL A 260 1.43 24.01 5.87
N ARG A 261 1.25 22.68 5.82
CA ARG A 261 2.08 21.70 6.55
C ARG A 261 3.44 21.44 5.88
N LEU A 262 3.56 21.62 4.56
CA LEU A 262 4.79 21.39 3.79
C LEU A 262 5.92 22.34 4.25
#